data_AF-A0A932K2F6-F1
#
_entry.id   AF-A0A932K2F6-F1
#
_cell.length_a   1.000
_cell.length_b   1.000
_cell.length_c   1.000
_cell.angle_alpha   90.00
_cell.angle_beta   90.00
_cell.angle_gamma   90.00
#
_symmetry.space_group_name_H-M   'P 1'
#
loop_
_entity.id
_entity.type
_entity.pdbx_description
1 polymer ?
#
loop_
_entity_poly.entity_id
_entity_poly.type
_entity_poly.pdbx_seq_one_letter_code
_entity_poly.pdbx_strand_id
1 'polypeptide(L)' 'MENVAYSSGLGQAIVQHDFFQLSIPDKWGYREEDTRFVDAILEGKIPPVTAEDGYKAIELVEARYRSAQHDGERIQLPL' A
#
# COMPACT_ATOMS: atom_id res chain seq x y z
N MET A 1 -8.01 11.63 -0.18
CA MET A 1 -7.67 12.07 -1.54
C MET A 1 -8.99 12.45 -2.20
N GLU A 2 -9.38 13.73 -2.11
CA GLU A 2 -10.72 14.17 -2.53
C GLU A 2 -10.78 14.45 -4.03
N ASN A 3 -9.70 14.99 -4.59
CA ASN A 3 -9.58 15.28 -6.01
C ASN A 3 -8.22 14.80 -6.52
N VAL A 4 -8.21 14.24 -7.72
CA VAL A 4 -7.00 13.88 -8.46
C VAL A 4 -7.04 14.61 -9.80
N ALA A 5 -6.05 15.45 -10.03
CA ALA A 5 -5.86 16.14 -11.30
C ALA A 5 -4.52 15.74 -11.91
N TYR A 6 -4.53 15.35 -13.18
CA TYR A 6 -3.32 14.98 -13.91
C TYR A 6 -3.42 15.41 -15.37
N SER A 7 -2.27 15.47 -16.04
CA SER A 7 -2.18 15.67 -17.50
C SER A 7 -1.21 14.65 -18.06
N SER A 8 -1.50 14.15 -19.27
CA SER A 8 -0.65 13.19 -19.96
C SER A 8 0.59 13.84 -20.61
N GLY A 9 0.67 15.18 -20.66
CA GLY A 9 1.82 15.87 -21.24
C GLY A 9 1.64 17.38 -21.39
N LEU A 10 2.71 18.08 -21.80
CA LEU A 10 2.69 19.53 -22.01
C LEU A 10 1.68 19.91 -23.10
N GLY A 11 0.83 20.90 -22.82
CA GLY A 11 -0.21 21.37 -23.75
C GLY A 11 -1.42 20.44 -23.88
N GLN A 12 -1.46 19.33 -23.14
CA GLN A 12 -2.62 18.45 -23.09
C GLN A 12 -3.61 18.90 -22.03
N ALA A 13 -4.89 18.59 -22.25
CA ALA A 13 -5.95 18.89 -21.30
C ALA A 13 -5.68 18.24 -19.94
N ILE A 14 -5.98 18.97 -18.87
CA ILE A 14 -5.99 18.42 -17.51
C ILE A 14 -7.26 17.60 -17.35
N VAL A 15 -7.11 16.36 -16.88
CA VAL A 15 -8.21 15.49 -16.46
C VAL A 15 -8.29 15.58 -14.94
N GLN A 16 -9.50 15.81 -14.44
CA GLN A 16 -9.79 15.86 -13.02
C GLN A 16 -10.85 14.83 -12.65
N HIS A 17 -10.60 14.08 -11.59
CA HIS A 17 -11.54 13.18 -10.96
C HIS A 17 -11.83 13.65 -9.55
N ASP A 18 -13.11 13.79 -9.22
CA ASP A 18 -13.58 14.16 -7.90
C ASP A 18 -14.25 12.95 -7.22
N PHE A 19 -13.83 12.66 -6.00
CA PHE A 19 -14.28 11.54 -5.20
C PHE A 19 -14.96 11.98 -3.90
N PHE A 20 -15.35 13.27 -3.77
CA PHE A 20 -15.92 13.80 -2.53
C PHE A 20 -17.16 13.05 -2.02
N GLN A 21 -17.92 12.42 -2.92
CA GLN A 21 -19.13 11.65 -2.59
C GLN A 21 -18.83 10.26 -2.03
N LEU A 22 -17.60 9.74 -2.19
CA LEU A 22 -17.21 8.45 -1.63
C LEU A 22 -16.91 8.59 -0.14
N SER A 23 -17.26 7.55 0.61
CA SER A 23 -16.92 7.46 2.03
C SER A 23 -15.41 7.29 2.22
N ILE A 24 -14.88 7.66 3.38
CA ILE A 24 -13.45 7.44 3.69
C ILE A 24 -13.04 5.96 3.56
N PRO A 25 -13.80 4.99 4.12
CA PRO A 25 -13.48 3.57 3.95
C PRO A 25 -13.39 3.09 2.51
N ASP A 26 -14.20 3.66 1.60
CA ASP A 26 -14.16 3.29 0.19
C ASP A 26 -12.97 3.96 -0.51
N LYS A 27 -12.74 5.26 -0.26
CA LYS A 27 -11.63 6.02 -0.84
C LYS A 27 -10.27 5.46 -0.46
N TRP A 28 -10.14 4.95 0.76
CA TRP A 28 -8.88 4.42 1.30
C TRP A 28 -8.76 2.91 1.12
N GLY A 29 -9.74 2.25 0.50
CA GLY A 29 -9.71 0.82 0.22
C GLY A 29 -10.03 -0.09 1.42
N TYR A 30 -10.26 0.46 2.62
CA TYR A 30 -10.54 -0.32 3.83
C TYR A 30 -11.71 -1.29 3.66
N ARG A 31 -12.81 -0.83 3.04
CA ARG A 31 -13.97 -1.72 2.80
C ARG A 31 -13.59 -2.91 1.92
N GLU A 32 -12.79 -2.67 0.89
CA GLU A 32 -12.34 -3.70 -0.03
C GLU A 32 -11.37 -4.67 0.66
N GLU A 33 -10.43 -4.16 1.44
CA GLU A 33 -9.49 -4.97 2.24
C GLU A 33 -10.22 -5.86 3.25
N ASP A 34 -11.15 -5.29 4.03
CA ASP A 34 -11.97 -6.02 5.00
C ASP A 34 -12.77 -7.14 4.33
N THR A 35 -13.41 -6.83 3.19
CA THR A 35 -14.20 -7.81 2.42
C THR A 35 -13.32 -8.98 1.99
N ARG A 36 -12.16 -8.69 1.38
CA ARG A 36 -11.22 -9.72 0.92
C ARG A 36 -10.69 -10.59 2.06
N PHE A 37 -10.44 -9.99 3.22
CA PHE A 37 -9.99 -10.73 4.40
C PHE A 37 -11.08 -11.67 4.93
N VAL A 38 -12.31 -11.18 5.08
CA VAL A 38 -13.46 -11.99 5.52
C VAL A 38 -13.75 -13.12 4.53
N ASP A 39 -13.77 -12.83 3.24
CA ASP A 39 -14.01 -13.82 2.19
C ASP A 39 -12.94 -14.92 2.20
N ALA A 40 -11.66 -14.57 2.38
CA ALA A 40 -10.60 -15.56 2.51
C ALA A 40 -10.83 -16.53 3.69
N ILE A 41 -11.34 -16.04 4.82
CA ILE A 41 -11.70 -16.88 5.97
C ILE A 41 -12.87 -17.80 5.61
N LEU A 42 -13.95 -17.23 5.06
CA LEU A 42 -15.18 -17.97 4.74
C LEU A 42 -14.94 -19.06 3.68
N GLU A 43 -14.07 -18.78 2.71
CA GLU A 43 -13.76 -19.68 1.60
C GLU A 43 -12.56 -20.60 1.88
N GLY A 44 -11.89 -20.45 3.02
CA GLY A 44 -10.68 -21.22 3.35
C GLY A 44 -9.51 -20.95 2.40
N LYS A 45 -9.40 -19.73 1.87
CA LYS A 45 -8.34 -19.30 0.96
C LYS A 45 -7.25 -18.52 1.69
N ILE A 46 -6.09 -18.40 1.05
CA ILE A 46 -5.00 -17.54 1.52
C ILE A 46 -5.44 -16.08 1.34
N PRO A 47 -5.35 -15.24 2.38
CA PRO A 47 -5.70 -13.83 2.26
C PRO A 47 -4.71 -13.08 1.35
N PRO A 48 -5.10 -11.92 0.78
CA PRO A 48 -4.22 -11.13 -0.09
C PRO A 48 -2.90 -10.69 0.57
N VAL A 49 -2.89 -10.56 1.89
CA VAL A 49 -1.70 -10.25 2.70
C VAL A 49 -1.57 -11.31 3.78
N THR A 50 -0.46 -12.02 3.77
CA THR A 50 -0.15 -13.06 4.75
C THR A 50 0.72 -12.52 5.89
N ALA A 51 0.87 -13.32 6.95
CA ALA A 51 1.81 -13.01 8.02
C ALA A 51 3.26 -12.92 7.53
N GLU A 52 3.65 -13.71 6.52
CA GLU A 52 4.99 -13.68 5.94
C GLU A 52 5.24 -12.38 5.16
N ASP A 53 4.22 -11.86 4.46
CA ASP A 53 4.31 -10.57 3.78
C ASP A 53 4.53 -9.43 4.79
N GLY A 54 3.79 -9.47 5.90
CA GLY A 54 3.99 -8.53 7.02
C GLY A 54 5.38 -8.63 7.62
N TYR A 55 5.88 -9.85 7.86
CA TYR A 55 7.24 -10.09 8.35
C TYR A 55 8.30 -9.50 7.41
N LYS A 56 8.22 -9.78 6.10
CA LYS A 56 9.15 -9.25 5.09
C LYS A 56 9.08 -7.72 4.98
N ALA A 57 7.90 -7.13 5.12
CA ALA A 57 7.76 -5.67 5.13
C ALA A 57 8.50 -5.05 6.34
N ILE A 58 8.39 -5.66 7.52
CA ILE A 58 9.13 -5.23 8.71
C ILE A 58 10.63 -5.46 8.56
N GLU A 59 11.04 -6.59 7.97
CA GLU A 59 12.45 -6.89 7.66
C GLU A 59 13.09 -5.77 6.81
N LEU A 60 12.37 -5.27 5.81
CA LEU A 60 12.82 -4.12 5.00
C LEU A 60 12.96 -2.83 5.81
N VAL A 61 12.04 -2.56 6.73
CA VAL A 61 12.09 -1.37 7.60
C VAL A 61 13.27 -1.46 8.56
N GLU A 62 13.48 -2.63 9.17
CA GLU A 62 14.60 -2.89 10.08
C GLU A 62 15.94 -2.77 9.36
N ALA A 63 16.06 -3.31 8.14
CA ALA A 63 17.27 -3.17 7.34
C ALA A 63 17.61 -1.69 7.03
N ARG A 64 16.60 -0.84 6.82
CA ARG A 64 16.81 0.61 6.64
C ARG A 64 17.32 1.27 7.92
N TYR A 65 16.76 0.93 9.07
CA TYR A 65 17.24 1.47 10.34
C TYR A 65 18.67 1.05 10.63
N ARG A 66 19.01 -0.23 10.41
CA ARG A 66 20.40 -0.71 10.55
C ARG A 66 21.35 -0.01 9.60
N SER A 67 20.98 0.14 8.32
CA SER A 67 21.78 0.89 7.36
C SER A 67 22.03 2.33 7.84
N ALA A 68 20.99 3.02 8.30
CA ALA A 68 21.11 4.39 8.82
C ALA A 68 21.98 4.48 10.09
N GLN A 69 21.96 3.46 10.95
CA GLN A 69 22.83 3.38 12.13
C GLN A 69 24.31 3.16 11.78
N HIS A 70 24.58 2.56 10.61
CA HIS A 70 25.92 2.26 10.11
C HIS A 70 26.30 3.17 8.93
N ASP A 71 26.01 4.47 9.02
CA ASP A 71 26.41 5.49 8.03
C ASP A 71 26.04 5.17 6.56
N GLY A 72 24.92 4.46 6.37
CA GLY A 72 24.43 4.07 5.04
C GLY A 72 25.04 2.78 4.49
N GLU A 73 25.70 1.96 5.32
CA GLU A 73 26.19 0.65 4.91
C GLU A 73 25.07 -0.22 4.32
N ARG A 74 25.42 -1.03 3.32
CA ARG A 74 24.48 -1.96 2.69
C ARG A 74 24.20 -3.14 3.63
N ILE A 75 22.92 -3.31 3.98
CA ILE A 75 22.44 -4.47 4.73
C ILE A 75 22.00 -5.58 3.76
N GLN A 76 22.44 -6.81 4.01
CA GLN A 76 22.03 -7.99 3.24
C GLN A 76 20.69 -8.51 3.79
N LEU A 77 19.81 -8.95 2.88
CA LEU A 77 18.54 -9.59 3.19
C LEU A 77 18.58 -11.08 2.82
N PRO A 78 17.81 -11.96 3.49
CA PRO A 78 17.03 -11.68 4.70
C PRO A 78 17.94 -11.29 5.88
N LEU A 79 17.36 -10.66 6.91
CA LEU A 79 18.12 -10.21 8.09
C LEU A 79 18.63 -11.34 8.98
#